data_AF-A0A7Z2NWE3-F1
#
_entry.id   AF-A0A7Z2NWE3-F1
#
_cell.length_a   1.000
_cell.length_b   1.000
_cell.length_c   1.000
_cell.angle_alpha   90.00
_cell.angle_beta   90.00
_cell.angle_gamma   90.00
#
_symmetry.space_group_name_H-M   'P 1'
#
loop_
_entity.id
_entity.type
_entity.pdbx_description
1 polymer ?
#
loop_
_entity_poly.entity_id
_entity_poly.type
_entity_poly.pdbx_seq_one_letter_code
_entity_poly.pdbx_strand_id
1 'polypeptide(L)'
;MGKLTAGSTDLAAQVDEGALTSAATVGDAVRVIGRTNVTISGGFVGTLRLERSFDAGVTWVPVTVGGVPVDFTGPMSEEVDELESGMLYRFRATSLTSGAANWRISR
;
A
#
# COMPACT_ATOMS: atom_id res chain seq x y z
N MET A 1 1.87 23.58 26.69
CA MET A 1 1.06 22.96 25.62
C MET A 1 1.34 23.73 24.34
N GLY A 2 2.22 23.21 23.48
CA GLY A 2 2.64 23.91 22.25
C GLY A 2 1.44 24.13 21.32
N LYS A 3 1.20 25.38 20.95
CA LYS A 3 0.15 25.77 20.00
C LYS A 3 0.56 25.27 18.62
N LEU A 4 -0.22 24.35 18.03
CA LEU A 4 -0.08 23.98 16.63
C LEU A 4 -0.24 25.27 15.79
N THR A 5 0.81 25.64 15.06
CA THR A 5 0.79 26.81 14.19
C THR A 5 0.09 26.42 12.90
N ALA A 6 -1.03 27.06 12.59
CA ALA A 6 -1.73 26.84 11.32
C ALA A 6 -0.76 27.13 10.16
N GLY A 7 -0.42 26.10 9.39
CA GLY A 7 0.58 26.15 8.32
C GLY A 7 1.82 25.27 8.53
N SER A 8 2.10 24.82 9.76
CA SER A 8 3.02 23.69 9.98
C SER A 8 2.23 22.41 9.85
N THR A 9 2.14 21.85 8.65
CA THR A 9 1.44 20.59 8.44
C THR A 9 2.30 19.45 9.00
N ASP A 10 1.86 18.88 10.12
CA ASP A 10 2.36 17.58 10.58
C ASP A 10 1.88 16.52 9.58
N LEU A 11 2.76 16.16 8.63
CA LEU A 11 2.49 15.24 7.53
C LEU A 11 3.38 14.01 7.66
N ALA A 12 2.99 12.93 6.96
CA ALA A 12 3.87 11.80 6.75
C ALA A 12 5.22 12.24 6.20
N ALA A 13 6.30 11.70 6.76
CA ALA A 13 7.66 12.05 6.38
C ALA A 13 7.99 11.58 4.96
N GLN A 14 7.41 10.45 4.55
CA GLN A 14 7.51 9.90 3.20
C GLN A 14 6.14 9.44 2.70
N VAL A 15 5.88 9.74 1.43
CA VAL A 15 4.68 9.32 0.72
C VAL A 15 5.11 8.75 -0.62
N ASP A 16 4.77 7.48 -0.84
CA ASP A 16 4.90 6.81 -2.13
C ASP A 16 3.50 6.51 -2.65
N GLU A 17 3.22 6.85 -3.90
CA GLU A 17 1.89 6.71 -4.50
C GLU A 17 1.95 6.38 -5.99
N GLY A 18 0.86 5.82 -6.50
CA GLY A 18 0.72 5.47 -7.91
C GLY A 18 -0.67 4.97 -8.26
N ALA A 19 -0.84 4.49 -9.48
CA ALA A 19 -2.12 4.00 -9.98
C ALA A 19 -2.00 2.62 -10.63
N LEU A 20 -2.98 1.76 -10.34
CA LEU A 20 -3.21 0.50 -11.04
C LEU A 20 -4.34 0.71 -12.05
N THR A 21 -4.07 0.43 -13.32
CA THR A 21 -5.00 0.75 -14.44
C THR A 21 -5.39 -0.47 -15.27
N SER A 22 -4.77 -1.62 -15.01
CA SER A 22 -5.14 -2.91 -15.61
C SER A 22 -4.82 -4.08 -14.68
N ALA A 23 -5.38 -5.26 -14.97
CA ALA A 23 -5.16 -6.49 -14.19
C ALA A 23 -3.70 -7.00 -14.18
N ALA A 24 -2.83 -6.49 -15.06
CA ALA A 24 -1.40 -6.81 -15.09
C ALA A 24 -0.55 -5.77 -14.34
N THR A 25 -1.16 -4.70 -13.81
CA THR A 25 -0.41 -3.60 -13.20
C THR A 25 0.02 -3.98 -11.80
N VAL A 26 1.27 -3.66 -11.51
CA VAL A 26 1.89 -3.80 -10.21
C VAL A 26 2.43 -2.41 -9.85
N GLY A 27 2.18 -1.97 -8.63
CA GLY A 27 2.71 -0.72 -8.10
C GLY A 27 4.20 -0.83 -7.81
N ASP A 28 4.83 0.31 -7.59
CA ASP A 28 6.24 0.37 -7.23
C ASP A 28 6.49 -0.29 -5.88
N ALA A 29 7.69 -0.84 -5.74
CA ALA A 29 8.15 -1.45 -4.50
C ALA A 29 8.57 -0.37 -3.50
N VAL A 30 7.90 -0.30 -2.35
CA VAL A 30 8.15 0.69 -1.30
C VAL A 30 8.81 0.02 -0.11
N ARG A 31 9.93 0.58 0.36
CA ARG A 31 10.57 0.11 1.60
C ARG A 31 9.75 0.52 2.81
N VAL A 32 9.43 -0.44 3.67
CA VAL A 32 8.61 -0.26 4.87
C VAL A 32 9.34 -0.79 6.09
N ILE A 33 9.26 -0.04 7.19
CA ILE A 33 9.66 -0.45 8.54
C ILE A 33 8.83 0.35 9.55
N GLY A 34 8.36 -0.33 10.60
CA GLY A 34 7.45 0.20 11.59
C GLY A 34 6.03 0.43 11.07
N ARG A 35 5.26 1.20 11.84
CA ARG A 35 3.87 1.55 11.54
C ARG A 35 3.79 2.43 10.29
N THR A 36 3.03 1.97 9.31
CA THR A 36 2.87 2.62 8.01
C THR A 36 1.41 2.57 7.60
N ASN A 37 0.90 3.65 7.02
CA ASN A 37 -0.44 3.67 6.45
C ASN A 37 -0.41 3.18 5.01
N VAL A 38 -1.32 2.27 4.66
CA VAL A 38 -1.56 1.82 3.29
C VAL A 38 -2.98 2.15 2.88
N THR A 39 -3.17 2.76 1.72
CA THR A 39 -4.47 3.26 1.29
C THR A 39 -4.69 2.94 -0.18
N ILE A 40 -5.91 2.51 -0.52
CA ILE A 40 -6.41 2.44 -1.89
C ILE A 40 -7.58 3.42 -2.01
N SER A 41 -7.58 4.19 -3.08
CA SER A 41 -8.65 5.14 -3.43
C SER A 41 -8.99 5.04 -4.92
N GLY A 42 -10.01 5.80 -5.35
CA GLY A 42 -10.51 5.80 -6.72
C GLY A 42 -11.71 4.87 -6.92
N GLY A 43 -12.36 5.01 -8.07
CA GLY A 43 -13.45 4.14 -8.50
C GLY A 43 -12.90 3.04 -9.40
N PHE A 44 -13.01 1.79 -8.96
CA PHE A 44 -12.54 0.63 -9.73
C PHE A 44 -13.43 -0.59 -9.51
N VAL A 45 -13.39 -1.51 -10.48
CA VAL A 45 -13.99 -2.85 -10.37
C VAL A 45 -12.88 -3.87 -10.55
N GLY A 46 -12.53 -4.57 -9.48
CA GLY A 46 -11.43 -5.51 -9.48
C GLY A 46 -11.06 -6.00 -8.09
N THR A 47 -9.93 -6.67 -8.01
CA THR A 47 -9.34 -7.18 -6.78
C THR A 47 -7.88 -6.78 -6.75
N LEU A 48 -7.49 -6.12 -5.66
CA LEU A 48 -6.13 -5.69 -5.41
C LEU A 48 -5.58 -6.45 -4.23
N ARG A 49 -4.27 -6.66 -4.23
CA ARG A 49 -3.57 -7.39 -3.18
C ARG A 49 -2.35 -6.61 -2.73
N LEU A 50 -2.13 -6.61 -1.42
CA LEU A 50 -0.87 -6.17 -0.84
C LEU A 50 0.11 -7.35 -0.83
N GLU A 51 1.28 -7.16 -1.43
CA GLU A 51 2.36 -8.13 -1.44
C GLU A 51 3.56 -7.56 -0.68
N ARG A 52 4.35 -8.45 -0.07
CA ARG A 52 5.63 -8.12 0.55
C ARG A 52 6.76 -8.98 -0.01
N SER A 53 7.97 -8.44 0.01
CA SER A 53 9.19 -9.13 -0.41
C SER A 53 10.25 -9.08 0.70
N PHE A 54 10.90 -10.23 0.89
CA PHE A 54 11.98 -10.47 1.87
C PHE A 54 13.38 -10.48 1.23
N ASP A 55 13.45 -10.38 -0.10
CA ASP A 55 14.65 -10.63 -0.89
C ASP A 55 14.91 -9.51 -1.91
N ALA A 56 14.70 -8.26 -1.48
CA ALA A 56 14.92 -7.05 -2.28
C ALA A 56 14.12 -7.03 -3.60
N GLY A 57 12.92 -7.61 -3.59
CA GLY A 57 11.98 -7.56 -4.71
C GLY A 57 12.10 -8.71 -5.71
N VAL A 58 12.89 -9.74 -5.41
CA VAL A 58 13.03 -10.93 -6.27
C VAL A 58 11.76 -11.79 -6.20
N THR A 59 11.30 -12.12 -5.00
CA THR A 59 10.05 -12.84 -4.75
C THR A 59 9.07 -12.01 -3.94
N TRP A 60 7.78 -12.25 -4.17
CA TRP A 60 6.68 -11.51 -3.58
C TRP A 60 5.64 -12.47 -3.05
N VAL A 61 5.29 -12.32 -1.78
CA VAL A 61 4.27 -13.13 -1.11
C VAL A 61 3.10 -12.25 -0.67
N PRO A 62 1.86 -12.76 -0.70
CA PRO A 62 0.71 -12.02 -0.17
C PRO A 62 0.91 -11.68 1.30
N VAL A 63 0.53 -10.46 1.68
CA VAL A 63 0.25 -10.16 3.08
C VAL A 63 -1.02 -10.91 3.49
N THR A 64 -1.03 -11.48 4.69
CA THR A 64 -2.13 -12.33 5.17
C THR A 64 -2.63 -11.90 6.55
N VAL A 65 -3.90 -12.19 6.83
CA VAL A 65 -4.50 -12.12 8.17
C VAL A 65 -5.08 -13.50 8.47
N GLY A 66 -4.66 -14.11 9.58
CA GLY A 66 -5.07 -15.48 9.93
C GLY A 66 -4.69 -16.54 8.88
N GLY A 67 -3.64 -16.30 8.10
CA GLY A 67 -3.19 -17.19 7.02
C GLY A 67 -3.92 -17.02 5.68
N VAL A 68 -4.87 -16.08 5.57
CA VAL A 68 -5.61 -15.80 4.33
C VAL A 68 -5.06 -14.52 3.69
N PRO A 69 -4.75 -14.52 2.36
CA PRO A 69 -4.36 -13.31 1.64
C PRO A 69 -5.34 -12.17 1.82
N VAL A 70 -4.82 -10.96 2.02
CA VAL A 70 -5.63 -9.75 2.08
C VAL A 70 -5.91 -9.25 0.66
N ASP A 71 -7.18 -9.33 0.27
CA ASP A 71 -7.69 -8.86 -1.01
C ASP A 71 -8.68 -7.71 -0.82
N PHE A 72 -8.52 -6.67 -1.62
CA PHE A 72 -9.33 -5.46 -1.57
C PHE A 72 -10.14 -5.32 -2.85
N THR A 73 -11.47 -5.26 -2.73
CA THR A 73 -12.40 -5.10 -3.85
C THR A 73 -13.00 -3.69 -3.93
N GLY A 74 -12.56 -2.79 -3.06
CA GLY A 74 -12.94 -1.39 -3.04
C GLY A 74 -11.91 -0.53 -2.31
N PRO A 75 -12.14 0.79 -2.22
CA PRO A 75 -11.29 1.70 -1.46
C PRO A 75 -11.12 1.26 0.00
N MET A 76 -9.93 1.47 0.54
CA MET A 76 -9.57 1.06 1.90
C MET A 76 -8.45 1.93 2.46
N SER A 77 -8.31 1.94 3.79
CA SER A 77 -7.16 2.55 4.46
C SER A 77 -6.87 1.79 5.75
N GLU A 78 -5.67 1.23 5.85
CA GLU A 78 -5.26 0.37 6.96
C GLU A 78 -3.86 0.73 7.47
N GLU A 79 -3.56 0.37 8.71
CA GLU A 79 -2.21 0.40 9.27
C GLU A 79 -1.55 -0.97 9.06
N VAL A 80 -0.27 -0.97 8.65
CA VAL A 80 0.61 -2.13 8.69
C VAL A 80 1.76 -1.85 9.65
N ASP A 81 2.23 -2.88 10.34
CA ASP A 81 3.41 -2.80 11.23
C ASP A 81 4.45 -3.83 10.76
N GLU A 82 5.58 -3.34 10.26
CA GLU A 82 6.68 -4.17 9.78
C GLU A 82 7.87 -4.11 10.74
N LEU A 83 8.22 -5.25 11.31
CA LEU A 83 9.25 -5.34 12.33
C LEU A 83 10.65 -5.47 11.73
N GLU A 84 10.75 -5.97 10.48
CA GLU A 84 12.03 -6.26 9.86
C GLU A 84 12.49 -5.14 8.91
N SER A 85 13.78 -4.80 8.98
CA SER A 85 14.37 -3.84 8.05
C SER A 85 14.59 -4.46 6.68
N GLY A 86 14.42 -3.66 5.63
CA GLY A 86 14.67 -4.11 4.25
C GLY A 86 13.47 -4.72 3.55
N MET A 87 12.32 -4.79 4.23
CA MET A 87 11.09 -5.26 3.64
C MET A 87 10.56 -4.28 2.60
N LEU A 88 10.11 -4.83 1.49
CA LEU A 88 9.43 -4.09 0.43
C LEU A 88 7.96 -4.49 0.40
N TYR A 89 7.09 -3.51 0.23
CA TYR A 89 5.66 -3.68 0.06
C TYR A 89 5.23 -3.08 -1.27
N ARG A 90 4.24 -3.69 -1.92
CA ARG A 90 3.61 -3.13 -3.12
C ARG A 90 2.17 -3.58 -3.25
N PHE A 91 1.38 -2.78 -3.95
CA PHE A 91 0.06 -3.22 -4.41
C PHE A 91 0.14 -3.88 -5.78
N ARG A 92 -0.69 -4.88 -5.99
CA ARG A 92 -0.87 -5.56 -7.28
C ARG A 92 -2.34 -5.68 -7.59
N ALA A 93 -2.72 -5.43 -8.84
CA ALA A 93 -4.02 -5.86 -9.33
C ALA A 93 -3.96 -7.37 -9.64
N THR A 94 -4.85 -8.16 -9.03
CA THR A 94 -5.08 -9.56 -9.41
C THR A 94 -6.25 -9.66 -10.39
N SER A 95 -7.18 -8.72 -10.31
CA SER A 95 -8.14 -8.40 -11.37
C SER A 95 -8.40 -6.89 -11.38
N LEU A 96 -8.64 -6.31 -12.56
CA LEU A 96 -9.07 -4.93 -12.71
C LEU A 96 -9.72 -4.79 -14.07
N THR A 97 -11.06 -4.75 -14.09
CA THR A 97 -11.87 -4.79 -15.31
C THR A 97 -12.34 -3.40 -15.73
N SER A 98 -12.44 -2.46 -14.79
CA SER A 98 -12.74 -1.06 -15.09
C SER A 98 -12.24 -0.12 -14.00
N GLY A 99 -12.06 1.16 -14.38
CA GLY A 99 -11.60 2.21 -13.49
C GLY A 99 -10.11 2.13 -13.17
N ALA A 100 -9.67 3.01 -12.27
CA ALA A 100 -8.29 3.07 -11.80
C ALA A 100 -8.29 3.10 -10.28
N ALA A 101 -7.39 2.31 -9.70
CA ALA A 101 -7.16 2.28 -8.27
C ALA A 101 -5.86 2.99 -7.94
N ASN A 102 -5.95 4.09 -7.19
CA ASN A 102 -4.79 4.83 -6.73
C ASN A 102 -4.34 4.25 -5.40
N TRP A 103 -3.07 3.90 -5.28
CA TRP A 103 -2.48 3.42 -4.04
C TRP A 103 -1.59 4.47 -3.41
N ARG A 104 -1.49 4.44 -2.09
CA ARG A 104 -0.58 5.26 -1.28
C ARG A 104 -0.01 4.42 -0.15
N ILE A 105 1.28 4.56 0.09
CA ILE A 105 1.98 4.05 1.27
C ILE A 105 2.67 5.26 1.91
N SER A 106 2.37 5.54 3.20
CA SER A 106 2.91 6.72 3.88
C SER A 106 3.35 6.43 5.30
N ARG A 107 4.51 6.98 5.67
CA ARG A 107 5.24 6.72 6.92
C ARG A 107 6.05 7.94 7.35
#